data_AF-A0A401W7E8-F1
#
_entry.id   AF-A0A401W7E8-F1
#
_cell.length_a   1.000
_cell.length_b   1.000
_cell.length_c   1.000
_cell.angle_alpha   90.00
_cell.angle_beta   90.00
_cell.angle_gamma   90.00
#
_symmetry.space_group_name_H-M   'P 1'
#
loop_
_entity.id
_entity.type
_entity.pdbx_description
1 polymer ?
#
loop_
_entity_poly.entity_id
_entity_poly.type
_entity_poly.pdbx_seq_one_letter_code
_entity_poly.pdbx_strand_id
1 'polypeptide(L)'
;MHHHTRADFESLRDQAVTLRRAGLSRRQIRDRLHVHNNDILNRLLEGEPPPDWTRRPNAKDDLRARARELRGRGMTYDEIQVELGCSKSSISLWVRDLPKPPPRRTAAEQAKLANRKRWEHELAVRDRERQRTKAAAMAEIGTLTDRELMLVGVGLYWSEGSKSKPYRMSETVTFINSDPTMIHVYLAWLNLLDIEPGKLRFRVMIHESADVAASERYWANLVGVDVATFGKTTLKKHNPKTVRKNVGEDYHGCLVVRVLQGAELYRRIEGWWQGITAAARGPQDRRTLR
;
A
#
# COMPACT_ATOMS: atom_id res chain seq x y z
N MET A 1 -1.21 -44.50 -70.09
CA MET A 1 -2.25 -43.53 -70.49
C MET A 1 -3.42 -44.34 -71.04
N HIS A 2 -4.43 -44.63 -70.22
CA HIS A 2 -5.66 -45.26 -70.74
C HIS A 2 -6.54 -44.16 -71.34
N HIS A 3 -6.64 -44.15 -72.66
CA HIS A 3 -7.62 -43.35 -73.38
C HIS A 3 -9.01 -43.89 -73.04
N HIS A 4 -9.64 -43.33 -72.01
CA HIS A 4 -11.08 -43.49 -71.84
C HIS A 4 -11.74 -42.78 -73.02
N THR A 5 -12.40 -43.54 -73.87
CA THR A 5 -13.18 -43.00 -74.97
C THR A 5 -14.34 -42.20 -74.40
N ARG A 6 -14.81 -41.16 -75.10
CA ARG A 6 -15.97 -40.35 -74.67
C ARG A 6 -17.18 -41.24 -74.31
N ALA A 7 -17.32 -42.36 -75.01
CA ALA A 7 -18.31 -43.40 -74.74
C ALA A 7 -18.18 -44.05 -73.35
N ASP A 8 -16.95 -44.25 -72.84
CA ASP A 8 -16.71 -44.83 -71.50
C ASP A 8 -17.14 -43.87 -70.39
N PHE A 9 -16.90 -42.56 -70.58
CA PHE A 9 -17.31 -41.54 -69.61
C PHE A 9 -18.84 -41.36 -69.59
N GLU A 10 -19.48 -41.32 -70.75
CA GLU A 10 -20.95 -41.22 -70.86
C GLU A 10 -21.64 -42.44 -70.24
N SER A 11 -21.13 -43.66 -70.49
CA SER A 11 -21.60 -44.89 -69.85
C SER A 11 -21.41 -44.88 -68.32
N LEU A 12 -20.25 -44.47 -67.84
CA LEU A 12 -19.98 -44.34 -66.39
C LEU A 12 -20.87 -43.26 -65.75
N ARG A 13 -21.19 -42.19 -66.48
CA ARG A 13 -22.06 -41.11 -66.00
C ARG A 13 -23.49 -41.62 -65.84
N ASP A 14 -24.02 -42.33 -66.82
CA ASP A 14 -25.37 -42.89 -66.74
C ASP A 14 -25.50 -43.89 -65.59
N GLN A 15 -24.48 -44.71 -65.35
CA GLN A 15 -24.44 -45.60 -64.18
C GLN A 15 -24.39 -44.81 -62.86
N ALA A 16 -23.54 -43.77 -62.77
CA ALA A 16 -23.42 -42.93 -61.58
C ALA A 16 -24.71 -42.17 -61.26
N VAL A 17 -25.37 -41.62 -62.27
CA VAL A 17 -26.67 -40.92 -62.16
C VAL A 17 -27.76 -41.91 -61.74
N THR A 18 -27.80 -43.10 -62.33
CA THR A 18 -28.78 -44.15 -61.95
C THR A 18 -28.62 -44.54 -60.48
N LEU A 19 -27.38 -44.79 -60.03
CA LEU A 19 -27.11 -45.09 -58.63
C LEU A 19 -27.46 -43.91 -57.71
N ARG A 20 -27.22 -42.68 -58.16
CA ARG A 20 -27.58 -41.47 -57.39
C ARG A 20 -29.09 -41.32 -57.23
N ARG A 21 -29.86 -41.52 -58.31
CA ARG A 21 -31.33 -41.51 -58.29
C ARG A 21 -31.92 -42.67 -57.50
N ALA A 22 -31.22 -43.80 -57.44
CA ALA A 22 -31.54 -44.92 -56.55
C ALA A 22 -31.24 -44.63 -55.06
N GLY A 23 -30.83 -43.40 -54.72
CA GLY A 23 -30.67 -42.96 -53.34
C GLY A 23 -29.31 -43.27 -52.72
N LEU A 24 -28.31 -43.70 -53.50
CA LEU A 24 -26.98 -43.99 -52.98
C LEU A 24 -26.21 -42.70 -52.67
N SER A 25 -25.49 -42.74 -51.55
CA SER A 25 -24.54 -41.71 -51.18
C SER A 25 -23.35 -41.69 -52.15
N ARG A 26 -22.69 -40.54 -52.23
CA ARG A 26 -21.49 -40.37 -53.07
C ARG A 26 -20.43 -41.45 -52.76
N ARG A 27 -20.27 -41.80 -51.48
CA ARG A 27 -19.33 -42.83 -51.02
C ARG A 27 -19.70 -44.21 -51.56
N GLN A 28 -20.98 -44.57 -51.49
CA GLN A 28 -21.47 -45.84 -52.03
C GLN A 28 -21.31 -45.91 -53.56
N ILE A 29 -21.56 -44.81 -54.27
CA ILE A 29 -21.36 -44.74 -55.73
C ILE A 29 -19.87 -44.90 -56.08
N ARG A 30 -18.98 -44.21 -55.36
CA ARG A 30 -17.52 -44.35 -55.49
C ARG A 30 -17.09 -45.82 -55.34
N ASP A 31 -17.58 -46.47 -54.28
CA ASP A 31 -17.19 -47.84 -53.92
C ASP A 31 -17.79 -48.85 -54.91
N ARG A 32 -18.99 -48.60 -55.46
CA ARG A 32 -19.69 -49.45 -56.44
C ARG A 32 -19.10 -49.36 -57.85
N LEU A 33 -18.71 -48.16 -58.28
CA LEU A 33 -18.15 -47.91 -59.61
C LEU A 33 -16.61 -48.01 -59.65
N HIS A 34 -15.97 -48.22 -58.49
CA HIS A 34 -14.51 -48.25 -58.35
C HIS A 34 -13.81 -46.98 -58.88
N VAL A 35 -14.51 -45.84 -58.91
CA VAL A 35 -13.97 -44.54 -59.33
C VAL A 35 -13.40 -43.82 -58.12
N HIS A 36 -12.13 -44.09 -57.80
CA HIS A 36 -11.47 -43.51 -56.63
C HIS A 36 -10.95 -42.07 -56.84
N ASN A 37 -11.03 -41.55 -58.07
CA ASN A 37 -10.71 -40.16 -58.37
C ASN A 37 -11.89 -39.24 -58.06
N ASN A 38 -11.72 -38.36 -57.07
CA ASN A 38 -12.78 -37.46 -56.59
C ASN A 38 -13.23 -36.44 -57.64
N ASP A 39 -12.36 -36.01 -58.56
CA ASP A 39 -12.68 -35.03 -59.59
C ASP A 39 -13.45 -35.66 -60.75
N ILE A 40 -13.15 -36.92 -61.07
CA ILE A 40 -13.95 -37.69 -62.04
C ILE A 40 -15.33 -37.96 -61.44
N LEU A 41 -15.40 -38.41 -60.19
CA LEU A 41 -16.68 -38.67 -59.51
C LEU A 41 -17.53 -37.40 -59.33
N ASN A 42 -16.90 -36.23 -59.13
CA ASN A 42 -17.58 -34.93 -59.14
C ASN A 42 -18.28 -34.68 -60.48
N ARG A 43 -17.54 -34.83 -61.59
CA ARG A 43 -18.06 -34.60 -62.95
C ARG A 43 -19.13 -35.61 -63.34
N LEU A 44 -19.00 -36.88 -62.91
CA LEU A 44 -20.01 -37.91 -63.17
C LEU A 44 -21.35 -37.64 -62.44
N LEU A 45 -21.31 -36.96 -61.30
CA LEU A 45 -22.48 -36.67 -60.47
C LEU A 45 -22.95 -35.21 -60.57
N GLU A 46 -22.38 -34.45 -61.49
CA GLU A 46 -22.71 -33.04 -61.70
C GLU A 46 -24.15 -32.90 -62.22
N GLY A 47 -24.93 -32.02 -61.54
CA GLY A 47 -26.34 -31.77 -61.84
C GLY A 47 -27.34 -32.63 -61.04
N GLU A 48 -26.91 -33.70 -60.37
CA GLU A 48 -27.81 -34.56 -59.58
C GLU A 48 -27.66 -34.28 -58.07
N PRO A 49 -28.74 -33.86 -57.38
CA PRO A 49 -28.66 -33.56 -55.96
C PRO A 49 -28.34 -34.81 -55.14
N PRO A 50 -27.61 -34.67 -54.01
CA PRO A 50 -27.44 -35.77 -53.07
C PRO A 50 -28.78 -36.18 -52.47
N PRO A 51 -28.98 -37.46 -52.12
CA PRO A 51 -30.23 -37.94 -51.49
C PRO A 51 -30.54 -37.18 -50.20
N ASP A 52 -31.82 -36.86 -49.95
CA ASP A 52 -32.23 -36.03 -48.80
C ASP A 52 -31.76 -36.59 -47.44
N TRP A 53 -31.75 -37.92 -47.27
CA TRP A 53 -31.29 -38.57 -46.04
C TRP A 53 -29.79 -38.37 -45.74
N THR A 54 -28.99 -38.00 -46.76
CA THR A 54 -27.57 -37.68 -46.58
C THR A 54 -27.35 -36.23 -46.10
N ARG A 55 -28.39 -35.39 -46.15
CA ARG A 55 -28.34 -34.01 -45.67
C ARG A 55 -28.44 -34.03 -44.14
N ARG A 56 -27.36 -33.69 -43.46
CA ARG A 56 -27.33 -33.53 -41.99
C ARG A 56 -27.17 -32.06 -41.62
N PRO A 57 -28.24 -31.25 -41.67
CA PRO A 57 -28.15 -29.82 -41.36
C PRO A 57 -27.71 -29.56 -39.91
N ASN A 58 -28.09 -30.43 -38.98
CA ASN A 58 -27.96 -30.20 -37.53
C ASN A 58 -26.86 -31.05 -36.89
N ALA A 59 -25.86 -31.52 -37.65
CA ALA A 59 -24.95 -32.59 -37.22
C ALA A 59 -24.14 -32.33 -35.92
N LYS A 60 -24.22 -31.11 -35.33
CA LYS A 60 -23.56 -30.73 -34.08
C LYS A 60 -24.31 -29.64 -33.28
N ASP A 61 -25.62 -29.48 -33.49
CA ASP A 61 -26.35 -28.35 -32.91
C ASP A 61 -26.43 -28.42 -31.37
N ASP A 62 -26.58 -29.61 -30.81
CA ASP A 62 -26.58 -29.80 -29.34
C ASP A 62 -25.22 -29.45 -28.73
N LEU A 63 -24.13 -29.84 -29.38
CA LEU A 63 -22.76 -29.51 -28.97
C LEU A 63 -22.49 -28.00 -29.08
N ARG A 64 -23.04 -27.35 -30.12
CA ARG A 64 -22.98 -25.90 -30.29
C ARG A 64 -23.74 -25.18 -29.18
N ALA A 65 -24.96 -25.61 -28.86
CA ALA A 65 -25.77 -25.04 -27.79
C ALA A 65 -25.04 -25.15 -26.44
N ARG A 66 -24.49 -26.34 -26.14
CA ARG A 66 -23.74 -26.58 -24.90
C ARG A 66 -22.45 -25.76 -24.82
N ALA A 67 -21.72 -25.62 -25.92
CA ALA A 67 -20.52 -24.79 -25.98
C ALA A 67 -20.82 -23.31 -25.64
N ARG A 68 -21.96 -22.79 -26.10
CA ARG A 68 -22.40 -21.42 -25.81
C ARG A 68 -22.78 -21.23 -24.34
N GLU A 69 -23.46 -22.20 -23.73
CA GLU A 69 -23.77 -22.19 -22.29
C GLU A 69 -22.50 -22.17 -21.44
N LEU A 70 -21.54 -23.06 -21.72
CA LEU A 70 -20.26 -23.13 -21.01
C LEU A 70 -19.47 -21.82 -21.16
N ARG A 71 -19.51 -21.21 -22.35
CA ARG A 71 -18.88 -19.91 -22.58
C ARG A 71 -19.56 -18.80 -21.78
N GLY A 72 -20.90 -18.79 -21.69
CA GLY A 72 -21.66 -17.85 -20.87
C GLY A 72 -21.35 -17.95 -19.37
N ARG A 73 -20.98 -19.16 -18.89
CA ARG A 73 -20.51 -19.40 -17.52
C ARG A 73 -19.05 -18.98 -17.28
N GLY A 74 -18.37 -18.46 -18.29
CA GLY A 74 -17.01 -17.95 -18.18
C GLY A 74 -15.89 -18.95 -18.48
N MET A 75 -16.19 -20.05 -19.18
CA MET A 75 -15.16 -21.02 -19.59
C MET A 75 -14.37 -20.56 -20.83
N THR A 76 -13.08 -20.91 -20.83
CA THR A 76 -12.14 -20.72 -21.94
C THR A 76 -12.36 -21.75 -23.05
N TYR A 77 -11.80 -21.53 -24.25
CA TYR A 77 -11.96 -22.47 -25.36
C TYR A 77 -11.33 -23.84 -25.04
N ASP A 78 -10.24 -23.84 -24.29
CA ASP A 78 -9.53 -25.07 -23.90
C ASP A 78 -10.36 -25.88 -22.89
N GLU A 79 -11.03 -25.22 -21.94
CA GLU A 79 -11.95 -25.87 -21.01
C GLU A 79 -13.17 -26.46 -21.73
N ILE A 80 -13.75 -25.72 -22.67
CA ILE A 80 -14.88 -26.21 -23.49
C ILE A 80 -14.44 -27.39 -24.36
N GLN A 81 -13.20 -27.38 -24.86
CA GLN A 81 -12.64 -28.49 -25.64
C GLN A 81 -12.49 -29.75 -24.79
N VAL A 82 -11.97 -29.62 -23.56
CA VAL A 82 -11.85 -30.75 -22.62
C VAL A 82 -13.24 -31.30 -22.26
N GLU A 83 -14.21 -30.43 -22.03
CA GLU A 83 -15.58 -30.82 -21.64
C GLU A 83 -16.37 -31.50 -22.78
N LEU A 84 -16.30 -30.98 -24.01
CA LEU A 84 -17.14 -31.44 -25.13
C LEU A 84 -16.43 -32.36 -26.13
N GLY A 85 -15.12 -32.57 -26.00
CA GLY A 85 -14.31 -33.38 -26.91
C GLY A 85 -14.28 -32.88 -28.37
N CYS A 86 -14.72 -31.64 -28.62
CA CYS A 86 -14.78 -31.03 -29.94
C CYS A 86 -13.47 -30.31 -30.29
N SER A 87 -13.18 -30.16 -31.59
CA SER A 87 -12.01 -29.39 -32.01
C SER A 87 -12.12 -27.91 -31.61
N LYS A 88 -10.99 -27.29 -31.24
CA LYS A 88 -10.90 -25.84 -30.97
C LYS A 88 -11.47 -24.98 -32.09
N SER A 89 -11.28 -25.41 -33.34
CA SER A 89 -11.82 -24.73 -34.54
C SER A 89 -13.35 -24.72 -34.56
N SER A 90 -14.00 -25.83 -34.19
CA SER A 90 -15.47 -25.92 -34.11
C SER A 90 -16.01 -25.03 -32.98
N ILE A 91 -15.38 -25.10 -31.81
CA ILE A 91 -15.75 -24.29 -30.65
C ILE A 91 -15.61 -22.80 -30.96
N SER A 92 -14.48 -22.38 -31.53
CA SER A 92 -14.25 -20.98 -31.94
C SER A 92 -15.35 -20.47 -32.87
N LEU A 93 -15.74 -21.27 -33.88
CA LEU A 93 -16.84 -20.90 -34.79
C LEU A 93 -18.18 -20.71 -34.06
N TRP A 94 -18.43 -21.48 -33.00
CA TRP A 94 -19.68 -21.45 -32.25
C TRP A 94 -19.79 -20.35 -31.21
N VAL A 95 -18.67 -19.90 -30.64
CA VAL A 95 -18.67 -19.02 -29.46
C VAL A 95 -17.85 -17.73 -29.62
N ARG A 96 -17.22 -17.47 -30.78
CA ARG A 96 -16.39 -16.27 -31.00
C ARG A 96 -17.14 -14.94 -30.88
N ASP A 97 -18.46 -14.95 -31.05
CA ASP A 97 -19.34 -13.80 -30.86
C ASP A 97 -19.65 -13.53 -29.38
N LEU A 98 -19.36 -14.48 -28.49
CA LEU A 98 -19.56 -14.32 -27.05
C LEU A 98 -18.33 -13.67 -26.40
N PRO A 99 -18.53 -12.88 -25.32
CA PRO A 99 -17.45 -12.19 -24.65
C PRO A 99 -16.37 -13.15 -24.17
N LYS A 100 -15.13 -12.68 -24.20
CA LYS A 100 -14.00 -13.39 -23.60
C LYS A 100 -14.20 -13.39 -22.07
N PRO A 101 -14.12 -14.55 -21.39
CA PRO A 101 -14.22 -14.59 -19.94
C PRO A 101 -13.10 -13.73 -19.34
N PRO A 102 -13.38 -13.04 -18.22
CA PRO A 102 -12.35 -12.29 -17.54
C PRO A 102 -11.21 -13.23 -17.16
N PRO A 103 -9.94 -12.79 -17.28
CA PRO A 103 -8.82 -13.61 -16.85
C PRO A 103 -9.02 -14.00 -15.39
N ARG A 104 -8.92 -15.31 -15.09
CA ARG A 104 -8.89 -15.78 -13.70
C ARG A 104 -7.67 -15.16 -13.03
N ARG A 105 -7.83 -14.64 -11.81
CA ARG A 105 -6.69 -14.19 -11.01
C ARG A 105 -5.70 -15.33 -10.91
N THR A 106 -4.44 -15.04 -11.22
CA THR A 106 -3.35 -16.00 -11.04
C THR A 106 -3.21 -16.36 -9.56
N ALA A 107 -2.65 -17.53 -9.25
CA ALA A 107 -2.34 -17.91 -7.87
C ALA A 107 -1.48 -16.84 -7.17
N ALA A 108 -0.59 -16.18 -7.90
CA ALA A 108 0.22 -15.07 -7.41
C ALA A 108 -0.61 -13.84 -7.01
N GLU A 109 -1.62 -13.45 -7.80
CA GLU A 109 -2.52 -12.34 -7.46
C GLU A 109 -3.41 -12.64 -6.26
N GLN A 110 -3.87 -13.89 -6.13
CA GLN A 110 -4.63 -14.34 -4.96
C GLN A 110 -3.77 -14.34 -3.69
N ALA A 111 -2.52 -14.82 -3.78
CA ALA A 111 -1.56 -14.77 -2.68
C ALA A 111 -1.23 -13.33 -2.25
N LYS A 112 -1.02 -12.40 -3.21
CA LYS A 112 -0.81 -10.97 -2.90
C LYS A 112 -2.00 -10.36 -2.17
N LEU A 113 -3.23 -10.66 -2.60
CA LEU A 113 -4.44 -10.17 -1.94
C LEU A 113 -4.58 -10.74 -0.51
N ALA A 114 -4.32 -12.03 -0.32
CA ALA A 114 -4.35 -12.67 0.98
C ALA A 114 -3.30 -12.07 1.93
N ASN A 115 -2.08 -11.86 1.45
CA ASN A 115 -1.00 -11.23 2.22
C ASN A 115 -1.34 -9.80 2.61
N ARG A 116 -1.91 -9.00 1.68
CA ARG A 116 -2.34 -7.64 2.00
C ARG A 116 -3.40 -7.62 3.09
N LYS A 117 -4.44 -8.47 2.99
CA LYS A 117 -5.49 -8.56 4.02
C LYS A 117 -4.96 -9.03 5.38
N ARG A 118 -4.04 -10.00 5.39
CA ARG A 118 -3.36 -10.44 6.61
C ARG A 118 -2.57 -9.30 7.23
N TRP A 119 -1.80 -8.57 6.42
CA TRP A 119 -1.02 -7.43 6.87
C TRP A 119 -1.88 -6.29 7.41
N GLU A 120 -2.97 -5.93 6.73
CA GLU A 120 -3.95 -4.94 7.21
C GLU A 120 -4.53 -5.33 8.58
N HIS A 121 -4.91 -6.61 8.75
CA HIS A 121 -5.39 -7.11 10.03
C HIS A 121 -4.30 -7.08 11.12
N GLU A 122 -3.11 -7.57 10.81
CA GLU A 122 -1.98 -7.57 11.75
C GLU A 122 -1.57 -6.16 12.17
N LEU A 123 -1.54 -5.20 11.24
CA LEU A 123 -1.28 -3.80 11.55
C LEU A 123 -2.34 -3.23 12.49
N ALA A 124 -3.62 -3.53 12.25
CA ALA A 124 -4.71 -3.09 13.12
C ALA A 124 -4.62 -3.70 14.52
N VAL A 125 -4.26 -4.98 14.63
CA VAL A 125 -4.04 -5.65 15.93
C VAL A 125 -2.85 -5.01 16.67
N ARG A 126 -1.71 -4.83 15.99
CA ARG A 126 -0.52 -4.19 16.56
C ARG A 126 -0.76 -2.76 16.97
N ASP A 127 -1.52 -1.99 16.19
CA ASP A 127 -1.86 -0.61 16.55
C ASP A 127 -2.78 -0.59 17.77
N ARG A 128 -3.80 -1.45 17.84
CA ARG A 128 -4.65 -1.58 19.05
C ARG A 128 -3.83 -1.94 20.30
N GLU A 129 -2.90 -2.88 20.19
CA GLU A 129 -2.01 -3.23 21.29
C GLU A 129 -1.14 -2.03 21.71
N ARG A 130 -0.53 -1.34 20.75
CA ARG A 130 0.25 -0.12 21.00
C ARG A 130 -0.59 0.95 21.71
N GLN A 131 -1.82 1.21 21.27
CA GLN A 131 -2.69 2.20 21.91
C GLN A 131 -3.10 1.77 23.32
N ARG A 132 -3.37 0.47 23.54
CA ARG A 132 -3.66 -0.07 24.88
C ARG A 132 -2.48 0.09 25.83
N THR A 133 -1.27 -0.26 25.40
CA THR A 133 -0.06 -0.08 26.22
C THR A 133 0.15 1.38 26.58
N LYS A 134 0.01 2.30 25.61
CA LYS A 134 0.11 3.75 25.85
C LYS A 134 -0.96 4.25 26.83
N ALA A 135 -2.21 3.83 26.65
CA ALA A 135 -3.32 4.24 27.51
C ALA A 135 -3.17 3.72 28.94
N ALA A 136 -2.71 2.47 29.12
CA ALA A 136 -2.41 1.90 30.42
C ALA A 136 -1.29 2.68 31.12
N ALA A 137 -0.16 2.90 30.45
CA ALA A 137 0.95 3.68 30.99
C ALA A 137 0.56 5.13 31.31
N MET A 138 -0.31 5.76 30.51
CA MET A 138 -0.83 7.09 30.80
C MET A 138 -1.69 7.09 32.08
N ALA A 139 -2.49 6.05 32.30
CA ALA A 139 -3.32 5.93 33.50
C ALA A 139 -2.50 5.67 34.78
N GLU A 140 -1.32 5.06 34.66
CA GLU A 140 -0.40 4.83 35.80
C GLU A 140 0.16 6.15 36.39
N ILE A 141 0.27 7.21 35.60
CA ILE A 141 0.82 8.50 36.05
C ILE A 141 -0.17 9.26 36.95
N GLY A 142 -1.47 9.22 36.63
CA GLY A 142 -2.49 9.94 37.39
C GLY A 142 -2.27 11.46 37.46
N THR A 143 -2.56 12.05 38.62
CA THR A 143 -2.32 13.49 38.88
C THR A 143 -0.96 13.64 39.54
N LEU A 144 -0.09 14.47 38.96
CA LEU A 144 1.22 14.76 39.53
C LEU A 144 1.08 15.64 40.78
N THR A 145 1.78 15.26 41.85
CA THR A 145 2.05 16.12 42.98
C THR A 145 3.10 17.19 42.63
N ASP A 146 3.13 18.29 43.39
CA ASP A 146 4.15 19.32 43.25
C ASP A 146 5.58 18.76 43.33
N ARG A 147 5.81 17.77 44.22
CA ARG A 147 7.12 17.13 44.34
C ARG A 147 7.47 16.32 43.09
N GLU A 148 6.53 15.62 42.48
CA GLU A 148 6.77 14.85 41.26
C GLU A 148 7.03 15.78 40.08
N LEU A 149 6.22 16.82 39.90
CA LEU A 149 6.43 17.82 38.86
C LEU A 149 7.78 18.55 39.05
N MET A 150 8.15 18.86 40.29
CA MET A 150 9.47 19.40 40.62
C MET A 150 10.60 18.49 40.11
N LEU A 151 10.56 17.20 40.43
CA LEU A 151 11.61 16.25 40.04
C LEU A 151 11.65 16.02 38.52
N VAL A 152 10.48 15.92 37.88
CA VAL A 152 10.36 15.81 36.42
C VAL A 152 10.96 17.04 35.75
N GLY A 153 10.62 18.24 36.22
CA GLY A 153 11.15 19.49 35.67
C GLY A 153 12.66 19.63 35.82
N VAL A 154 13.23 19.20 36.95
CA VAL A 154 14.69 19.12 37.14
C VAL A 154 15.33 18.17 36.13
N GLY A 155 14.78 16.96 35.98
CA GLY A 155 15.29 15.98 35.01
C GLY A 155 15.21 16.50 33.57
N LEU A 156 14.08 17.11 33.22
CA LEU A 156 13.82 17.71 31.92
C LEU A 156 14.80 18.84 31.59
N TYR A 157 15.03 19.76 32.52
CA TYR A 157 16.04 20.80 32.34
C TYR A 157 17.44 20.19 32.26
N TRP A 158 17.77 19.19 33.07
CA TRP A 158 19.11 18.61 33.04
C TRP A 158 19.43 17.85 31.75
N SER A 159 18.41 17.34 31.04
CA SER A 159 18.59 16.70 29.73
C SER A 159 18.68 17.69 28.58
N GLU A 160 17.82 18.71 28.54
CA GLU A 160 17.63 19.58 27.36
C GLU A 160 18.05 21.06 27.60
N GLY A 161 18.30 21.44 28.85
CA GLY A 161 18.64 22.81 29.24
C GLY A 161 20.12 23.16 29.04
N SER A 162 20.39 24.47 29.01
CA SER A 162 21.76 24.99 28.96
C SER A 162 22.54 24.61 30.21
N LYS A 163 23.80 24.23 30.02
CA LYS A 163 24.74 23.91 31.10
C LYS A 163 25.88 24.92 31.11
N SER A 164 26.15 25.47 32.29
CA SER A 164 27.36 26.21 32.58
C SER A 164 28.56 25.27 32.45
N LYS A 165 29.68 25.76 31.93
CA LYS A 165 30.91 24.96 31.75
C LYS A 165 32.07 25.62 32.49
N PRO A 166 33.04 24.86 33.03
CA PRO A 166 34.16 25.46 33.79
C PRO A 166 34.94 26.53 33.00
N TYR A 167 35.13 26.30 31.70
CA TYR A 167 35.81 27.24 30.79
C TYR A 167 34.92 28.37 30.27
N ARG A 168 33.63 28.35 30.60
CA ARG A 168 32.64 29.37 30.20
C ARG A 168 31.51 29.37 31.22
N MET A 169 31.76 29.98 32.37
CA MET A 169 30.74 30.11 33.41
C MET A 169 29.59 30.96 32.88
N SER A 170 28.45 30.32 32.68
CA SER A 170 27.24 30.96 32.17
C SER A 170 26.05 30.29 32.85
N GLU A 171 25.68 30.85 34.00
CA GLU A 171 24.55 30.40 34.82
C GLU A 171 23.26 31.00 34.25
N THR A 172 22.94 30.58 33.03
CA THR A 172 21.72 30.99 32.34
C THR A 172 20.77 29.80 32.26
N VAL A 173 19.48 30.08 32.46
CA VAL A 173 18.42 29.09 32.32
C VAL A 173 17.81 29.27 30.95
N THR A 174 18.24 28.42 30.02
CA THR A 174 17.71 28.35 28.65
C THR A 174 17.30 26.92 28.35
N PHE A 175 16.06 26.70 27.99
CA PHE A 175 15.52 25.42 27.57
C PHE A 175 15.16 25.48 26.09
N ILE A 176 15.54 24.46 25.31
CA ILE A 176 15.30 24.43 23.86
C ILE A 176 14.72 23.08 23.49
N ASN A 177 13.52 23.06 22.91
CA ASN A 177 12.93 21.81 22.45
C ASN A 177 11.97 22.05 21.26
N SER A 178 11.78 21.04 20.41
CA SER A 178 10.81 21.06 19.31
C SER A 178 9.48 20.39 19.64
N ASP A 179 9.41 19.62 20.72
CA ASP A 179 8.20 18.95 21.17
C ASP A 179 7.33 19.92 22.00
N PRO A 180 6.11 20.27 21.54
CA PRO A 180 5.22 21.17 22.27
C PRO A 180 4.80 20.61 23.64
N THR A 181 4.72 19.29 23.80
CA THR A 181 4.35 18.66 25.08
C THR A 181 5.47 18.81 26.12
N MET A 182 6.73 18.72 25.71
CA MET A 182 7.87 19.00 26.60
C MET A 182 7.91 20.47 27.01
N ILE A 183 7.60 21.39 26.10
CA ILE A 183 7.49 22.82 26.41
C ILE A 183 6.38 23.07 27.44
N HIS A 184 5.21 22.45 27.30
CA HIS A 184 4.13 22.58 28.27
C HIS A 184 4.52 22.12 29.67
N VAL A 185 5.14 20.94 29.80
CA VAL A 185 5.61 20.42 31.10
C VAL A 185 6.66 21.36 31.70
N TYR A 186 7.58 21.88 30.87
CA TYR A 186 8.60 22.82 31.33
C TYR A 186 7.99 24.13 31.85
N LEU A 187 7.00 24.69 31.16
CA LEU A 187 6.31 25.91 31.61
C LEU A 187 5.48 25.68 32.87
N ALA A 188 4.81 24.52 32.99
CA ALA A 188 4.10 24.15 34.22
C ALA A 188 5.06 24.04 35.42
N TRP A 189 6.26 23.49 35.21
CA TRP A 189 7.29 23.44 36.24
C TRP A 189 7.83 24.83 36.62
N LEU A 190 8.06 25.72 35.64
CA LEU A 190 8.45 27.10 35.95
C LEU A 190 7.35 27.84 36.73
N ASN A 191 6.08 27.58 36.42
CA ASN A 191 4.96 28.12 37.18
C ASN A 191 4.91 27.58 38.62
N LEU A 192 5.16 26.28 38.81
CA LEU A 192 5.29 25.67 40.15
C LEU A 192 6.43 26.33 40.97
N LEU A 193 7.47 26.83 40.31
CA LEU A 193 8.58 27.54 40.92
C LEU A 193 8.32 29.04 41.15
N ASP A 194 7.09 29.50 40.92
CA ASP A 194 6.68 30.90 41.00
C ASP A 194 7.50 31.84 40.10
N ILE A 195 7.96 31.34 38.95
CA ILE A 195 8.67 32.19 37.98
C ILE A 195 7.67 33.06 37.24
N GLU A 196 7.73 34.36 37.52
CA GLU A 196 6.89 35.38 36.88
C GLU A 196 6.93 35.30 35.34
N PRO A 197 5.77 35.34 34.65
CA PRO A 197 5.71 35.35 33.18
C PRO A 197 6.56 36.45 32.54
N GLY A 198 6.67 37.62 33.19
CA GLY A 198 7.47 38.75 32.72
C GLY A 198 8.98 38.45 32.65
N LYS A 199 9.47 37.43 33.36
CA LYS A 199 10.86 36.96 33.31
C LYS A 199 11.11 35.96 32.18
N LEU A 200 10.07 35.47 31.52
CA LEU A 200 10.20 34.54 30.40
C LEU A 200 10.44 35.28 29.09
N ARG A 201 11.39 34.81 28.30
CA ARG A 201 11.63 35.28 26.93
C ARG A 201 11.62 34.09 25.98
N PHE A 202 10.87 34.25 24.91
CA PHE A 202 10.70 33.25 23.88
C PHE A 202 11.38 33.69 22.60
N ARG A 203 11.94 32.75 21.85
CA ARG A 203 12.32 32.96 20.44
C ARG A 203 12.30 31.63 19.70
N VAL A 204 12.07 31.68 18.40
CA VAL A 204 12.13 30.48 17.57
C VAL A 204 13.57 30.22 17.11
N MET A 205 13.94 28.95 17.03
CA MET A 205 15.15 28.49 16.37
C MET A 205 14.76 27.52 15.25
N ILE A 206 14.87 27.97 14.00
CA ILE A 206 14.37 27.25 12.83
C ILE A 206 15.35 27.35 11.66
N HIS A 207 15.20 26.48 10.67
CA HIS A 207 15.98 26.56 9.44
C HIS A 207 15.50 27.69 8.54
N GLU A 208 16.43 28.30 7.82
CA GLU A 208 16.15 29.41 6.91
C GLU A 208 15.20 29.05 5.75
N SER A 209 15.05 27.77 5.43
CA SER A 209 14.15 27.27 4.39
C SER A 209 12.69 27.12 4.85
N ALA A 210 12.39 27.32 6.13
CA ALA A 210 11.05 27.13 6.70
C ALA A 210 10.32 28.47 6.91
N ASP A 211 8.99 28.42 7.05
CA ASP A 211 8.18 29.60 7.33
C ASP A 211 8.36 30.05 8.78
N VAL A 212 9.16 31.10 8.95
CA VAL A 212 9.45 31.72 10.26
C VAL A 212 8.18 32.28 10.88
N ALA A 213 7.36 33.00 10.10
CA ALA A 213 6.21 33.70 10.63
C ALA A 213 5.12 32.73 11.07
N ALA A 214 4.90 31.63 10.33
CA ALA A 214 4.00 30.55 10.75
C ALA A 214 4.49 29.88 12.03
N SER A 215 5.79 29.65 12.16
CA SER A 215 6.39 29.02 13.34
C SER A 215 6.31 29.92 14.58
N GLU A 216 6.56 31.22 14.44
CA GLU A 216 6.39 32.19 15.53
C GLU A 216 4.95 32.24 16.01
N ARG A 217 3.96 32.29 15.10
CA ARG A 217 2.54 32.23 15.45
C ARG A 217 2.15 30.92 16.15
N TYR A 218 2.64 29.79 15.64
CA TYR A 218 2.39 28.48 16.25
C TYR A 218 2.85 28.44 17.71
N TRP A 219 4.10 28.84 17.97
CA TRP A 219 4.66 28.82 19.32
C TRP A 219 4.03 29.88 20.22
N ALA A 220 3.74 31.07 19.69
CA ALA A 220 3.06 32.14 20.44
C ALA A 220 1.67 31.68 20.92
N ASN A 221 0.90 31.04 20.05
CA ASN A 221 -0.39 30.44 20.40
C ASN A 221 -0.23 29.34 21.45
N LEU A 222 0.78 28.47 21.31
CA LEU A 222 1.03 27.38 22.26
C LEU A 222 1.33 27.89 23.69
N VAL A 223 2.15 28.93 23.81
CA VAL A 223 2.57 29.46 25.12
C VAL A 223 1.68 30.60 25.62
N GLY A 224 0.67 31.00 24.84
CA GLY A 224 -0.33 31.99 25.24
C GLY A 224 0.21 33.42 25.33
N VAL A 225 1.13 33.83 24.45
CA VAL A 225 1.69 35.19 24.41
C VAL A 225 1.57 35.82 23.03
N ASP A 226 1.62 37.15 22.95
CA ASP A 226 1.62 37.85 21.67
C ASP A 226 2.94 37.63 20.92
N VAL A 227 2.87 37.42 19.60
CA VAL A 227 4.03 37.16 18.76
C VAL A 227 5.05 38.31 18.78
N ALA A 228 4.61 39.55 19.00
CA ALA A 228 5.50 40.71 19.12
C ALA A 228 6.41 40.67 20.37
N THR A 229 6.10 39.81 21.34
CA THR A 229 6.94 39.59 22.53
C THR A 229 8.10 38.63 22.27
N PHE A 230 8.10 37.91 21.14
CA PHE A 230 9.17 37.01 20.79
C PHE A 230 10.44 37.80 20.45
N GLY A 231 11.58 37.32 20.94
CA GLY A 231 12.88 37.78 20.52
C GLY A 231 13.21 37.32 19.10
N LYS A 232 14.23 37.96 18.50
CA LYS A 232 14.70 37.65 17.15
C LYS A 232 14.90 36.15 16.92
N THR A 233 14.23 35.62 15.90
CA THR A 233 14.38 34.22 15.48
C THR A 233 15.81 33.88 15.07
N THR A 234 16.27 32.72 15.50
CA THR A 234 17.59 32.17 15.18
C THR A 234 17.49 31.29 13.95
N LEU A 235 18.04 31.75 12.82
CA LEU A 235 18.07 31.01 11.57
C LEU A 235 19.28 30.07 11.51
N LYS A 236 18.99 28.77 11.39
CA LYS A 236 19.99 27.73 11.10
C LYS A 236 20.16 27.60 9.59
N LYS A 237 21.38 27.80 9.11
CA LYS A 237 21.74 27.59 7.70
C LYS A 237 21.44 26.17 7.26
N HIS A 238 20.98 26.01 6.03
CA HIS A 238 20.73 24.70 5.45
C HIS A 238 22.06 23.93 5.26
N ASN A 239 22.11 22.67 5.69
CA ASN A 239 23.20 21.75 5.35
C ASN A 239 22.65 20.68 4.38
N PRO A 240 22.96 20.77 3.08
CA PRO A 240 22.37 19.91 2.05
C PRO A 240 22.75 18.43 2.16
N LYS A 241 23.69 18.06 3.06
CA LYS A 241 24.12 16.67 3.25
C LYS A 241 23.21 15.83 4.14
N THR A 242 22.24 16.42 4.85
CA THR A 242 21.35 15.66 5.73
C THR A 242 19.98 15.48 5.08
N VAL A 243 19.62 14.23 4.78
CA VAL A 243 18.24 13.86 4.38
C VAL A 243 17.36 13.97 5.62
N ARG A 244 16.77 15.15 5.81
CA ARG A 244 15.91 15.43 6.96
C ARG A 244 14.49 14.98 6.66
N LYS A 245 13.89 14.24 7.60
CA LYS A 245 12.49 13.77 7.50
C LYS A 245 11.45 14.78 8.02
N ASN A 246 11.88 15.74 8.84
CA ASN A 246 11.02 16.81 9.41
C ASN A 246 11.13 18.08 8.55
N VAL A 247 10.53 18.05 7.36
CA VAL A 247 10.60 19.13 6.35
C VAL A 247 9.21 19.51 5.78
N GLY A 248 8.12 19.18 6.47
CA GLY A 248 6.75 19.46 6.05
C GLY A 248 6.15 20.71 6.72
N GLU A 249 4.87 20.98 6.42
CA GLU A 249 4.10 22.12 6.96
C GLU A 249 4.00 22.10 8.50
N ASP A 250 4.06 20.92 9.12
CA ASP A 250 4.04 20.74 10.58
C ASP A 250 5.38 21.04 11.26
N TYR A 251 6.42 21.43 10.50
CA TYR A 251 7.73 21.75 11.06
C TYR A 251 7.81 23.20 11.53
N HIS A 252 7.70 23.40 12.85
CA HIS A 252 7.77 24.73 13.47
C HIS A 252 9.11 25.07 14.15
N GLY A 253 10.16 24.27 13.90
CA GLY A 253 11.46 24.50 14.55
C GLY A 253 11.48 24.11 16.03
N CYS A 254 12.38 24.73 16.79
CA CYS A 254 12.47 24.58 18.25
C CYS A 254 12.08 25.90 18.91
N LEU A 255 11.35 25.84 20.01
CA LEU A 255 11.17 26.98 20.88
C LEU A 255 12.35 27.08 21.85
N VAL A 256 12.87 28.29 21.99
CA VAL A 256 13.83 28.64 23.04
C VAL A 256 13.08 29.39 24.13
N VAL A 257 13.07 28.82 25.34
CA VAL A 257 12.52 29.45 26.55
C VAL A 257 13.70 29.88 27.41
N ARG A 258 13.82 31.18 27.68
CA ARG A 258 14.88 31.75 28.52
C ARG A 258 14.27 32.43 29.74
N VAL A 259 14.80 32.12 30.92
CA VAL A 259 14.46 32.83 32.16
C VAL A 259 15.48 33.96 32.37
N LEU A 260 15.00 35.20 32.39
CA LEU A 260 15.78 36.38 32.72
C LEU A 260 16.23 36.34 34.19
N GLN A 261 17.44 36.84 34.46
CA GLN A 261 18.03 36.84 35.81
C GLN A 261 18.07 35.43 36.46
N GLY A 262 18.09 34.36 35.66
CA GLY A 262 17.97 32.98 36.14
C GLY A 262 19.20 32.37 36.80
N ALA A 263 20.21 33.15 37.21
CA ALA A 263 21.44 32.59 37.78
C ALA A 263 21.21 31.82 39.09
N GLU A 264 20.38 32.36 39.98
CA GLU A 264 19.97 31.67 41.21
C GLU A 264 19.21 30.37 40.88
N LEU A 265 18.24 30.45 39.97
CA LEU A 265 17.49 29.28 39.53
C LEU A 265 18.42 28.21 38.93
N TYR A 266 19.38 28.59 38.09
CA TYR A 266 20.37 27.66 37.53
C TYR A 266 21.11 26.89 38.63
N ARG A 267 21.63 27.59 39.65
CA ARG A 267 22.36 26.97 40.78
C ARG A 267 21.45 26.06 41.60
N ARG A 268 20.19 26.44 41.81
CA ARG A 268 19.17 25.58 42.45
C ARG A 268 18.97 24.31 41.66
N ILE A 269 18.84 24.39 40.32
CA ILE A 269 18.69 23.21 39.46
C ILE A 269 19.89 22.29 39.52
N GLU A 270 21.09 22.85 39.47
CA GLU A 270 22.33 22.09 39.63
C GLU A 270 22.40 21.39 40.99
N GLY A 271 22.07 22.09 42.08
CA GLY A 271 21.98 21.51 43.42
C GLY A 271 20.92 20.42 43.54
N TRP A 272 19.74 20.60 42.93
CA TRP A 272 18.70 19.58 42.90
C TRP A 272 19.15 18.33 42.15
N TRP A 273 19.81 18.48 40.99
CA TRP A 273 20.35 17.36 40.25
C TRP A 273 21.43 16.60 41.04
N GLN A 274 22.32 17.33 41.72
CA GLN A 274 23.29 16.73 42.64
C GLN A 274 22.58 15.94 43.76
N GLY A 275 21.50 16.48 44.34
CA GLY A 275 20.68 15.79 45.32
C GLY A 275 20.04 14.50 44.78
N ILE A 276 19.45 14.55 43.58
CA ILE A 276 18.86 13.38 42.89
C ILE A 276 19.91 12.31 42.64
N THR A 277 21.08 12.68 42.10
CA THR A 277 22.16 11.73 41.84
C THR A 277 22.72 11.10 43.12
N ALA A 278 22.86 11.87 44.20
CA ALA A 278 23.28 11.36 45.50
C ALA A 278 22.24 10.38 46.09
N ALA A 279 20.95 10.69 45.97
CA ALA A 279 19.87 9.80 46.40
C ALA A 279 19.83 8.49 45.60
N ALA A 280 20.07 8.56 44.29
CA ALA A 280 20.08 7.39 43.40
C ALA A 280 21.24 6.41 43.69
N ARG A 281 22.39 6.90 44.19
CA ARG A 281 23.55 6.07 44.54
C ARG A 281 23.40 5.31 45.87
N GLY A 282 22.40 5.65 46.70
CA GLY A 282 22.15 4.99 47.98
C GLY A 282 23.20 5.25 49.08
N PRO A 283 23.00 4.73 50.31
CA PRO A 283 23.85 5.05 51.47
C PRO A 283 25.28 4.49 51.41
N GLN A 284 25.57 3.50 50.55
CA GLN A 284 26.85 2.79 50.54
C GLN A 284 28.02 3.61 49.96
N ASP A 285 27.74 4.70 49.24
CA ASP A 285 28.74 5.50 48.54
C ASP A 285 29.14 6.80 49.31
N ARG A 286 28.59 7.01 50.51
CA ARG A 286 28.87 8.20 51.34
C ARG A 286 30.23 8.17 52.07
N ARG A 287 31.01 7.09 51.94
CA ARG A 287 32.30 6.93 52.63
C ARG A 287 33.53 7.42 51.84
N THR A 288 33.36 7.83 50.58
CA THR A 288 34.51 8.12 49.70
C THR A 288 34.71 9.61 49.38
N LEU A 289 33.90 10.50 49.97
CA LEU A 289 34.01 11.94 49.80
C LEU A 289 33.90 12.63 51.17
N ARG A 290 34.95 12.49 51.98
CA ARG A 290 35.29 13.39 53.08
C ARG A 290 36.72 13.87 52.87
#